data_AF-A0A1X1N3T6-F1
#
_entry.id   AF-A0A1X1N3T6-F1
#
_cell.length_a   1.000
_cell.length_b   1.000
_cell.length_c   1.000
_cell.angle_alpha   90.00
_cell.angle_beta   90.00
_cell.angle_gamma   90.00
#
_symmetry.space_group_name_H-M   'P 1'
#
loop_
_entity.id
_entity.type
_entity.pdbx_description
1 polymer ?
#
loop_
_entity_poly.entity_id
_entity_poly.type
_entity_poly.pdbx_seq_one_letter_code
_entity_poly.pdbx_strand_id
1 'polypeptide(L)'
;MKGIRVNKAQLIEAVAPRTGGKRQAKAAVEAVLDAMVRAVVAGDAVSITGFGTLVPQARPARVGRNPQTGCEVKVAATRIVKFRPGTRFQDLVARRTPLPPSGNSIQKAPKTPRP
;
A
#
# COMPACT_ATOMS: atom_id res chain seq x y z
N MET A 1 -1.59 -23.15 -6.34
CA MET A 1 -2.34 -22.16 -5.53
C MET A 1 -3.03 -21.19 -6.48
N LYS A 2 -4.36 -21.23 -6.61
CA LYS A 2 -5.10 -20.17 -7.33
C LYS A 2 -4.92 -18.89 -6.53
N GLY A 3 -4.14 -17.95 -7.04
CA GLY A 3 -4.02 -16.62 -6.44
C GLY A 3 -5.38 -15.94 -6.49
N ILE A 4 -6.07 -15.88 -5.35
CA ILE A 4 -7.28 -15.08 -5.21
C ILE A 4 -6.84 -13.63 -5.45
N ARG A 5 -7.24 -13.07 -6.59
CA ARG A 5 -7.02 -11.64 -6.87
C ARG A 5 -7.97 -10.86 -5.98
N VAL A 6 -7.43 -10.21 -4.96
CA VAL A 6 -8.19 -9.27 -4.13
C VAL A 6 -8.36 -7.98 -4.93
N ASN A 7 -9.58 -7.74 -5.41
CA ASN A 7 -9.98 -6.48 -6.02
C ASN A 7 -10.71 -5.60 -4.98
N LYS A 8 -11.11 -4.38 -5.39
CA LYS A 8 -11.82 -3.45 -4.49
C LYS A 8 -13.09 -4.04 -3.87
N ALA A 9 -13.87 -4.80 -4.65
CA ALA A 9 -15.11 -5.41 -4.14
C ALA A 9 -14.82 -6.47 -3.06
N GLN A 10 -13.83 -7.33 -3.29
CA GLN A 10 -13.37 -8.33 -2.32
C GLN A 10 -12.78 -7.68 -1.06
N LEU A 11 -12.09 -6.54 -1.20
CA LEU A 11 -11.61 -5.77 -0.05
C LEU A 11 -12.77 -5.22 0.79
N ILE A 12 -13.82 -4.69 0.14
CA ILE A 12 -15.03 -4.20 0.83
C ILE A 12 -15.72 -5.35 1.58
N GLU A 13 -15.83 -6.53 0.95
CA GLU A 13 -16.44 -7.71 1.58
C GLU A 13 -15.64 -8.17 2.80
N ALA A 14 -14.30 -8.13 2.74
CA ALA A 14 -13.44 -8.45 3.88
C ALA A 14 -13.54 -7.42 5.03
N VAL A 15 -13.86 -6.17 4.73
CA VAL A 15 -13.93 -5.07 5.72
C VAL A 15 -15.34 -4.94 6.32
N ALA A 16 -16.39 -5.29 5.57
CA ALA A 16 -17.80 -5.16 5.97
C ALA A 16 -18.15 -5.70 7.38
N PRO A 17 -17.65 -6.89 7.79
CA PRO A 17 -17.92 -7.41 9.14
C PRO A 17 -17.36 -6.52 10.27
N ARG A 18 -16.36 -5.69 9.97
CA ARG A 18 -15.63 -4.88 10.96
C ARG A 18 -16.06 -3.42 10.99
N THR A 19 -16.90 -2.98 10.05
CA THR A 19 -17.29 -1.57 9.89
C THR A 19 -18.80 -1.35 9.94
N GLY A 20 -19.58 -2.30 10.44
CA GLY A 20 -21.04 -2.16 10.51
C GLY A 20 -21.77 -2.36 9.18
N GLY A 21 -21.19 -3.15 8.25
CA GLY A 21 -21.85 -3.60 7.02
C GLY A 21 -21.27 -3.04 5.71
N LYS A 22 -21.76 -3.56 4.58
CA LYS A 22 -21.19 -3.34 3.23
C LYS A 22 -21.19 -1.87 2.80
N ARG A 23 -22.23 -1.11 3.13
CA ARG A 23 -22.33 0.32 2.78
C ARG A 23 -21.26 1.14 3.49
N GLN A 24 -21.10 0.94 4.80
CA GLN A 24 -20.10 1.63 5.61
C GLN A 24 -18.68 1.22 5.21
N ALA A 25 -18.43 -0.07 4.95
CA ALA A 25 -17.14 -0.55 4.43
C ALA A 25 -16.77 0.10 3.10
N LYS A 26 -17.72 0.18 2.15
CA LYS A 26 -17.48 0.83 0.87
C LYS A 26 -17.06 2.29 1.06
N ALA A 27 -17.83 3.04 1.84
CA ALA A 27 -17.54 4.45 2.12
C ALA A 27 -16.17 4.63 2.80
N ALA A 28 -15.85 3.80 3.79
CA ALA A 28 -14.58 3.85 4.50
C ALA A 28 -13.38 3.56 3.58
N VAL A 29 -13.46 2.49 2.77
CA VAL A 29 -12.40 2.13 1.81
C VAL A 29 -12.20 3.24 0.78
N GLU A 30 -13.29 3.81 0.25
CA GLU A 30 -13.22 4.91 -0.71
C GLU A 30 -12.60 6.17 -0.11
N ALA A 31 -13.02 6.55 1.10
CA ALA A 31 -12.50 7.72 1.80
C ALA A 31 -10.99 7.60 2.10
N VAL A 32 -10.53 6.44 2.56
CA VAL A 32 -9.11 6.21 2.84
C VAL A 32 -8.27 6.30 1.57
N LEU A 33 -8.71 5.66 0.48
CA LEU A 33 -8.00 5.69 -0.79
C LEU A 33 -7.95 7.11 -1.38
N ASP A 34 -9.06 7.85 -1.32
CA ASP A 34 -9.12 9.24 -1.79
C ASP A 34 -8.19 10.15 -0.98
N ALA A 35 -8.21 10.06 0.35
CA ALA A 35 -7.32 10.81 1.22
C ALA A 35 -5.83 10.53 0.93
N MET A 36 -5.47 9.26 0.71
CA MET A 36 -4.12 8.86 0.35
C MET A 36 -3.69 9.45 -0.99
N VAL A 37 -4.56 9.43 -2.00
CA VAL A 37 -4.27 10.01 -3.32
C VAL A 37 -4.08 11.52 -3.21
N ARG A 38 -4.98 12.23 -2.51
CA ARG A 38 -4.91 13.69 -2.35
C ARG A 38 -3.61 14.12 -1.67
N ALA A 39 -3.23 13.46 -0.58
CA ALA A 39 -1.99 13.77 0.14
C ALA A 39 -0.76 13.57 -0.76
N VAL A 40 -0.67 12.45 -1.47
CA VAL A 40 0.50 12.17 -2.33
C VAL A 40 0.56 13.12 -3.54
N VAL A 41 -0.58 13.51 -4.10
CA VAL A 41 -0.65 14.53 -5.16
C VAL A 41 -0.17 15.89 -4.65
N ALA A 42 -0.53 16.27 -3.43
CA ALA A 42 -0.07 17.50 -2.78
C ALA A 42 1.45 17.53 -2.53
N GLY A 43 2.12 16.36 -2.55
CA GLY A 43 3.54 16.23 -2.25
C GLY A 43 3.84 15.61 -0.89
N ASP A 44 2.81 15.25 -0.13
CA ASP A 44 2.95 14.71 1.21
C ASP A 44 3.22 13.20 1.20
N ALA A 45 4.01 12.76 2.19
CA ALA A 45 4.22 11.35 2.46
C ALA A 45 3.11 10.82 3.38
N VAL A 46 2.47 9.71 3.00
CA VAL A 46 1.47 9.04 3.84
C VAL A 46 2.12 7.83 4.49
N SER A 47 2.29 7.87 5.82
CA SER A 47 2.90 6.78 6.59
C SER A 47 1.87 6.05 7.43
N ILE A 48 1.75 4.73 7.23
CA ILE A 48 0.84 3.86 7.98
C ILE A 48 1.68 2.81 8.71
N THR A 49 1.79 2.94 10.03
CA THR A 49 2.56 2.03 10.88
C THR A 49 2.19 0.58 10.64
N GLY A 50 3.19 -0.27 10.42
CA GLY A 50 3.02 -1.70 10.17
C GLY A 50 2.60 -2.08 8.75
N PHE A 51 2.10 -1.14 7.95
CA PHE A 51 1.79 -1.34 6.53
C PHE A 51 2.92 -0.81 5.63
N GLY A 52 3.27 0.46 5.77
CA GLY A 52 4.31 1.12 4.97
C GLY A 52 4.03 2.58 4.71
N THR A 53 4.83 3.18 3.83
CA THR A 53 4.78 4.60 3.49
C THR A 53 4.62 4.79 1.99
N LEU A 54 3.68 5.63 1.57
CA LEU A 54 3.59 6.15 0.21
C LEU A 54 4.30 7.49 0.15
N VAL A 55 5.21 7.65 -0.81
CA VAL A 55 5.93 8.91 -1.02
C VAL A 55 5.84 9.33 -2.48
N PRO A 56 5.58 10.63 -2.77
CA PRO A 56 5.82 11.18 -4.09
C PRO A 56 7.33 11.25 -4.32
N GLN A 57 7.76 10.86 -5.51
CA GLN A 57 9.17 10.86 -5.90
C GLN A 57 9.31 11.50 -7.29
N ALA A 58 10.19 12.49 -7.40
CA ALA A 58 10.60 13.00 -8.70
C ALA A 58 11.48 11.96 -9.40
N ARG A 59 11.13 11.63 -10.64
CA ARG A 59 11.91 10.77 -11.52
C ARG A 59 12.53 11.65 -12.60
N PRO A 60 13.88 11.76 -12.66
CA PRO A 60 14.53 12.63 -13.62
C PRO A 60 14.30 12.16 -15.05
N ALA A 61 14.47 13.09 -15.99
CA ALA A 61 14.49 12.77 -17.41
C ALA A 61 15.64 11.80 -17.71
N ARG A 62 15.42 10.87 -18.62
CA ARG A 62 16.43 9.92 -19.07
C ARG A 62 16.21 9.54 -20.52
N VAL A 63 17.25 9.04 -21.17
CA VAL A 63 17.12 8.41 -22.48
C VAL A 63 16.83 6.93 -22.27
N GLY A 64 15.75 6.44 -22.87
CA GLY A 64 15.42 5.01 -22.97
C GLY A 64 15.56 4.54 -24.42
N ARG A 65 15.43 3.24 -24.64
CA ARG A 65 15.28 2.66 -25.99
C ARG A 65 13.89 2.09 -26.15
N ASN A 66 13.28 2.30 -27.30
CA ASN A 66 12.04 1.61 -27.64
C ASN A 66 12.35 0.12 -27.82
N PRO A 67 11.75 -0.80 -27.03
CA PRO A 67 12.01 -2.22 -27.14
C PRO A 67 11.59 -2.82 -28.49
N GLN A 68 10.69 -2.17 -29.24
CA GLN A 68 10.24 -2.63 -30.56
C GLN A 68 11.14 -2.15 -31.71
N THR A 69 11.70 -0.94 -31.64
CA THR A 69 12.44 -0.32 -32.77
C THR A 69 13.92 -0.06 -32.48
N GLY A 70 14.37 -0.16 -31.23
CA GLY A 70 15.74 0.14 -30.83
C GLY A 70 16.10 1.63 -30.80
N CYS A 71 15.25 2.51 -31.35
CA CYS A 71 15.49 3.95 -31.38
C CYS A 71 15.55 4.55 -29.97
N GLU A 72 16.39 5.57 -29.81
CA GLU A 72 16.47 6.33 -28.57
C GLU A 72 15.21 7.19 -28.39
N VAL A 73 14.60 7.09 -27.21
CA VAL A 73 13.42 7.87 -26.82
C VAL A 73 13.74 8.65 -25.57
N LYS A 74 13.58 9.98 -25.63
CA LYS A 74 13.70 10.85 -24.47
C LYS A 74 12.47 10.68 -23.58
N VAL A 75 12.68 10.23 -22.35
CA VAL A 75 11.63 10.13 -21.33
C VAL A 75 11.73 11.38 -20.45
N ALA A 76 10.70 12.23 -20.49
CA ALA A 76 10.65 13.45 -19.70
C ALA A 76 10.68 13.17 -18.18
N ALA A 77 11.08 14.17 -17.41
CA ALA A 77 10.98 14.11 -15.97
C ALA A 77 9.50 13.98 -15.56
N THR A 78 9.23 13.14 -14.57
CA THR A 78 7.86 12.85 -14.13
C THR A 78 7.81 12.63 -12.62
N ARG A 79 6.63 12.77 -12.01
CA ARG A 79 6.40 12.45 -10.60
C ARG A 79 5.77 11.07 -10.53
N ILE A 80 6.37 10.19 -9.74
CA ILE A 80 5.88 8.84 -9.49
C ILE A 80 5.51 8.69 -8.02
N VAL A 81 4.69 7.69 -7.71
CA VAL A 81 4.45 7.26 -6.33
C VAL A 81 5.31 6.04 -6.05
N LYS A 82 6.03 6.06 -4.93
CA LYS A 82 6.79 4.92 -4.43
C LYS A 82 6.17 4.42 -3.14
N PHE A 83 5.84 3.14 -3.08
CA PHE A 83 5.48 2.47 -1.83
C PHE A 83 6.72 1.87 -1.18
N ARG A 84 6.90 2.15 0.10
CA ARG A 84 7.94 1.57 0.95
C ARG A 84 7.24 0.66 1.98
N PRO A 85 7.25 -0.67 1.80
CA PRO A 85 6.59 -1.57 2.74
C PRO A 85 7.25 -1.51 4.12
N GLY A 86 6.45 -1.47 5.18
CA GLY A 86 6.95 -1.46 6.55
C GLY A 86 7.63 -2.78 6.93
N THR A 87 8.56 -2.75 7.88
CA THR A 87 9.33 -3.93 8.33
C THR A 87 8.43 -5.11 8.67
N ARG A 88 7.36 -4.87 9.44
CA ARG A 88 6.40 -5.91 9.82
C ARG A 88 5.72 -6.57 8.61
N PHE A 89 5.34 -5.78 7.61
CA PHE A 89 4.72 -6.33 6.41
C PHE A 89 5.74 -7.19 5.63
N GLN A 90 6.99 -6.73 5.53
CA GLN A 90 8.06 -7.51 4.91
C GLN A 90 8.32 -8.82 5.68
N ASP A 91 8.36 -8.80 7.02
CA ASP A 91 8.60 -9.98 7.84
C ASP A 91 7.47 -11.02 7.72
N LEU A 92 6.21 -10.56 7.66
CA LEU A 92 5.04 -11.42 7.42
C LEU A 92 5.11 -12.08 6.03
N VAL A 93 5.48 -11.33 4.99
CA VAL A 93 5.62 -11.85 3.63
C VAL A 93 6.80 -12.82 3.52
N ALA A 94 7.92 -12.50 4.16
CA ALA A 94 9.11 -13.34 4.23
C ALA A 94 8.94 -14.54 5.18
N ARG A 95 7.79 -14.68 5.85
CA ARG A 95 7.47 -15.74 6.83
C ARG A 95 8.44 -15.79 8.02
N ARG A 96 9.13 -14.68 8.31
CA ARG A 96 9.96 -14.52 9.50
C ARG A 96 9.12 -14.39 10.77
N THR A 97 7.88 -13.93 10.61
CA THR A 97 6.87 -13.88 11.66
C THR A 97 5.57 -14.47 11.10
N PRO A 98 4.88 -15.36 11.82
CA PRO A 98 3.58 -15.85 11.37
C PRO A 98 2.53 -14.74 11.39
N LEU A 99 1.59 -14.79 10.45
CA LEU A 99 0.42 -13.93 10.49
C LEU A 99 -0.38 -14.26 11.77
N PRO A 100 -0.77 -13.26 12.58
CA PRO A 100 -1.54 -13.53 13.78
C PRO A 100 -2.89 -14.18 13.39
N PRO A 101 -3.35 -15.20 14.14
CA PRO A 101 -4.59 -15.92 13.83
C PRO A 101 -5.83 -15.04 14.01
N SER A 102 -5.72 -13.96 14.79
CA SER A 102 -6.77 -12.97 15.00
C SER A 102 -6.18 -11.58 15.30
N GLY A 103 -7.01 -10.54 15.25
CA GLY A 103 -6.62 -9.17 15.61
C GLY A 103 -6.10 -8.31 14.45
N ASN A 104 -5.37 -7.24 14.79
CA ASN A 104 -4.85 -6.29 13.81
C ASN A 104 -3.41 -6.64 13.40
N SER A 105 -3.23 -7.06 12.15
CA SER A 105 -1.93 -7.42 11.58
C SER A 105 -0.97 -6.23 11.40
N ILE A 106 -1.43 -4.98 11.49
CA ILE A 106 -0.57 -3.79 11.38
C ILE A 106 -0.02 -3.29 12.74
N GLN A 107 -0.67 -3.64 13.85
CA GLN A 107 -0.27 -3.17 15.18
C GLN A 107 0.82 -4.08 15.78
N LYS A 108 1.85 -3.48 16.39
CA LYS A 108 2.83 -4.23 17.19
C LYS A 108 2.10 -4.79 18.41
N ALA A 109 2.43 -6.02 18.85
CA ALA A 109 1.92 -6.52 20.12
C ALA A 109 2.29 -5.50 21.22
N PRO A 110 1.42 -5.23 22.20
CA PRO A 110 1.75 -4.34 23.31
C PRO A 110 3.07 -4.81 23.92
N LYS A 111 4.03 -3.90 24.10
CA LYS A 111 5.23 -4.18 24.89
C LYS A 111 4.73 -4.46 26.31
N THR A 112 4.66 -5.73 26.70
CA THR A 112 4.46 -6.08 28.11
C THR A 112 5.61 -5.43 28.89
N PRO A 113 5.33 -4.57 29.89
CA PRO A 113 6.37 -4.14 30.81
C PRO A 113 6.96 -5.39 31.43
N ARG A 114 8.28 -5.55 31.34
CA ARG A 114 8.97 -6.60 32.10
C ARG A 114 8.81 -6.24 33.59
N PRO A 115 8.43 -7.19 34.46
CA PRO A 115 8.32 -6.92 35.90
C PRO A 115 9.65 -6.48 36.49
#